data_AF-A0A4Q7Y4W5-F1
#
_entry.id   AF-A0A4Q7Y4W5-F1
#
_cell.length_a   1.000
_cell.length_b   1.000
_cell.length_c   1.000
_cell.angle_alpha   90.00
_cell.angle_beta   90.00
_cell.angle_gamma   90.00
#
_symmetry.space_group_name_H-M   'P 1'
#
loop_
_entity.id
_entity.type
_entity.pdbx_description
1 polymer ?
#
loop_
_entity_poly.entity_id
_entity_poly.type
_entity_poly.pdbx_seq_one_letter_code
_entity_poly.pdbx_strand_id
1 'polypeptide(L)'
;MEYPAYLQEIDKAADATGGKVVSLAGGYFGVQLVADGANVVLALDLDSDQGWVAWREDQWGEQCCDSAEEVLGDCPLGELRSRALEAVAAHAHA
;
A
#
# COMPACT_ATOMS: atom_id res chain seq x y z
N MET A 1 0.19 -14.27 8.97
CA MET A 1 0.48 -13.38 10.14
C MET A 1 -0.71 -13.36 11.12
N GLU A 2 -0.50 -13.15 12.43
CA GLU A 2 -1.62 -12.96 13.39
C GLU A 2 -2.25 -11.57 13.24
N TYR A 3 -3.59 -11.47 13.32
CA TYR A 3 -4.30 -10.21 13.05
C TYR A 3 -3.88 -9.00 13.91
N PRO A 4 -3.62 -9.13 15.23
CA PRO A 4 -3.09 -8.02 16.01
C PRO A 4 -1.68 -7.58 15.59
N ALA A 5 -0.83 -8.51 15.14
CA ALA A 5 0.49 -8.19 14.62
C ALA A 5 0.38 -7.45 13.28
N TYR A 6 -0.56 -7.88 12.43
CA TYR A 6 -0.90 -7.18 11.20
C TYR A 6 -1.31 -5.73 11.43
N LEU A 7 -2.22 -5.46 12.37
CA LEU A 7 -2.62 -4.09 12.69
C LEU A 7 -1.43 -3.24 13.17
N GLN A 8 -0.54 -3.81 13.98
CA GLN A 8 0.69 -3.12 14.40
C GLN A 8 1.62 -2.80 13.23
N GLU A 9 1.75 -3.70 12.25
CA GLU A 9 2.56 -3.44 11.06
C GLU A 9 1.94 -2.35 10.17
N ILE A 10 0.61 -2.30 10.05
CA ILE A 10 -0.09 -1.20 9.36
C ILE A 10 0.18 0.14 10.05
N ASP A 11 0.09 0.22 11.38
CA ASP A 11 0.35 1.45 12.14
C ASP A 11 1.80 1.91 11.95
N LYS A 12 2.77 0.99 12.08
CA LYS A 12 4.20 1.29 11.86
C LYS A 12 4.48 1.75 10.44
N ALA A 13 3.81 1.15 9.44
CA ALA A 13 3.95 1.56 8.05
C ALA A 13 3.38 2.96 7.81
N ALA A 14 2.23 3.29 8.42
CA ALA A 14 1.68 4.64 8.35
C ALA A 14 2.65 5.66 8.92
N ASP A 15 3.22 5.39 10.10
CA ASP A 15 4.24 6.23 10.73
C ASP A 15 5.50 6.38 9.86
N ALA A 16 6.03 5.27 9.33
CA ALA A 16 7.26 5.26 8.54
C ALA A 16 7.12 6.00 7.19
N THR A 17 5.94 5.94 6.59
CA THR A 17 5.66 6.55 5.28
C THR A 17 5.11 7.98 5.39
N GLY A 18 4.66 8.39 6.58
CA GLY A 18 3.87 9.61 6.79
C GLY A 18 2.48 9.52 6.15
N GLY A 19 1.99 8.30 5.94
CA GLY A 19 0.68 8.01 5.36
C GLY A 19 -0.44 7.99 6.39
N LYS A 20 -1.65 7.75 5.89
CA LYS A 20 -2.85 7.62 6.72
C LYS A 20 -3.37 6.18 6.66
N VAL A 21 -3.71 5.60 7.81
CA VAL A 21 -4.41 4.32 7.86
C VAL A 21 -5.81 4.45 7.25
N VAL A 22 -6.15 3.55 6.33
CA VAL A 22 -7.46 3.48 5.66
C VAL A 22 -8.06 2.08 5.77
N SER A 23 -9.38 2.01 5.88
CA SER A 23 -10.10 0.74 5.82
C SER A 23 -10.16 0.26 4.37
N LEU A 24 -9.81 -1.00 4.17
CA LEU A 24 -10.02 -1.76 2.95
C LEU A 24 -11.28 -2.62 3.11
N ALA A 25 -11.74 -3.24 2.02
CA ALA A 25 -12.85 -4.19 2.06
C ALA A 25 -12.51 -5.41 2.95
N GLY A 26 -13.54 -6.11 3.43
CA GLY A 26 -13.35 -7.36 4.18
C GLY A 26 -12.80 -7.19 5.61
N GLY A 27 -12.71 -5.97 6.13
CA GLY A 27 -12.17 -5.69 7.46
C GLY A 27 -10.65 -5.53 7.50
N TYR A 28 -10.01 -5.43 6.34
CA TYR A 28 -8.58 -5.17 6.23
C TYR A 28 -8.26 -3.68 6.25
N PHE A 29 -7.00 -3.35 6.43
CA PHE A 29 -6.47 -1.99 6.51
C PHE A 29 -5.22 -1.83 5.65
N GLY A 30 -5.02 -0.61 5.19
CA GLY A 30 -3.85 -0.23 4.40
C GLY A 30 -3.36 1.15 4.80
N VAL A 31 -2.34 1.62 4.11
CA VAL A 31 -1.78 2.96 4.27
C VAL A 31 -1.96 3.74 2.97
N GLN A 32 -2.67 4.86 3.05
CA GLN A 32 -2.84 5.78 1.94
C GLN A 32 -1.78 6.88 1.99
N LEU A 33 -1.12 7.10 0.86
CA LEU A 33 -0.17 8.15 0.58
C LEU A 33 -0.76 9.09 -0.46
N VAL A 34 -0.47 10.39 -0.34
CA VAL A 34 -0.79 11.36 -1.39
C VAL A 34 0.51 11.77 -2.07
N ALA A 35 0.60 11.53 -3.38
CA ALA A 35 1.75 11.88 -4.20
C ALA A 35 1.26 12.44 -5.55
N ASP A 36 1.71 13.63 -5.92
CA ASP A 36 1.39 14.30 -7.19
C ASP A 36 -0.11 14.36 -7.53
N GLY A 37 -0.95 14.54 -6.50
CA GLY A 37 -2.41 14.60 -6.66
C GLY A 37 -3.09 13.25 -6.87
N ALA A 38 -2.35 12.14 -6.76
CA ALA A 38 -2.86 10.78 -6.74
C ALA A 38 -2.84 10.20 -5.33
N ASN A 39 -3.79 9.30 -5.06
CA ASN A 39 -3.79 8.46 -3.88
C ASN A 39 -3.05 7.16 -4.21
N VAL A 40 -2.05 6.79 -3.41
CA VAL A 40 -1.37 5.51 -3.50
C VAL A 40 -1.68 4.73 -2.23
N VAL A 41 -2.24 3.53 -2.37
CA VAL A 41 -2.58 2.67 -1.24
C VAL A 41 -1.59 1.53 -1.15
N LEU A 42 -1.09 1.30 0.06
CA LEU A 42 -0.26 0.19 0.48
C LEU A 42 -1.12 -0.80 1.26
N ALA A 43 -1.07 -2.08 0.91
CA ALA A 43 -1.62 -3.14 1.74
C ALA A 43 -0.57 -4.19 2.04
N LEU A 44 -0.68 -4.79 3.23
CA LEU A 44 0.15 -5.91 3.64
C LEU A 44 -0.65 -7.20 3.42
N ASP A 45 -0.10 -8.10 2.62
CA ASP A 45 -0.63 -9.44 2.47
C ASP A 45 -0.50 -10.22 3.80
N LEU A 46 -1.66 -10.66 4.30
CA LEU A 46 -1.79 -11.35 5.57
C LEU A 46 -1.34 -12.81 5.51
N ASP A 47 -1.45 -13.42 4.33
CA ASP A 47 -0.94 -14.76 4.08
C ASP A 47 0.60 -14.76 3.98
N SER A 48 1.19 -13.57 3.90
CA SER A 48 2.63 -13.29 3.95
C SER A 48 3.41 -14.00 2.84
N ASP A 49 2.78 -14.25 1.70
CA ASP A 49 3.43 -14.81 0.51
C ASP A 49 3.94 -13.73 -0.44
N GLN A 50 3.29 -12.55 -0.43
CA GLN A 50 3.61 -11.43 -1.30
C GLN A 50 4.17 -10.21 -0.56
N GLY A 51 4.04 -10.15 0.77
CA GLY A 51 4.51 -9.01 1.56
C GLY A 51 3.66 -7.76 1.29
N TRP A 52 4.30 -6.64 0.95
CA TRP A 52 3.57 -5.39 0.66
C TRP A 52 3.16 -5.30 -0.81
N VAL A 53 1.97 -4.79 -1.05
CA VAL A 53 1.44 -4.43 -2.37
C VAL A 53 1.08 -2.96 -2.40
N ALA A 54 1.20 -2.33 -3.57
CA ALA A 54 0.83 -0.94 -3.78
C ALA A 54 -0.03 -0.78 -5.04
N TRP A 55 -1.03 0.10 -4.98
CA TRP A 55 -1.81 0.50 -6.15
C TRP A 55 -2.19 1.98 -6.08
N ARG A 56 -2.67 2.51 -7.21
CA ARG A 56 -3.20 3.87 -7.30
C ARG A 56 -4.72 3.87 -7.22
N GLU A 57 -5.25 4.78 -6.42
CA GLU A 57 -6.66 5.13 -6.37
C GLU A 57 -6.89 6.54 -6.92
N ASP A 58 -8.08 6.74 -7.50
CA ASP A 58 -8.57 8.07 -7.83
C ASP A 58 -9.17 8.79 -6.60
N GLN A 59 -9.84 9.91 -6.85
CA GLN A 59 -10.47 10.72 -5.80
C GLN A 59 -11.73 10.09 -5.18
N TRP A 60 -12.30 9.07 -5.83
CA TRP A 60 -13.46 8.32 -5.35
C TRP A 60 -13.07 7.02 -4.64
N GLY A 61 -11.77 6.69 -4.59
CA GLY A 61 -11.27 5.45 -4.02
C GLY A 61 -11.39 4.26 -4.98
N GLU A 62 -11.61 4.52 -6.27
CA GLU A 62 -11.61 3.47 -7.28
C GLU A 62 -10.17 3.18 -7.72
N GLN A 63 -9.83 1.90 -7.78
CA GLN A 63 -8.54 1.47 -8.32
C GLN A 63 -8.45 1.90 -9.79
N CYS A 64 -7.32 2.49 -10.18
CA CYS A 64 -7.16 3.01 -11.55
C CYS A 64 -7.19 1.91 -12.63
N CYS A 65 -6.93 0.64 -12.30
CA CYS A 65 -7.18 -0.52 -13.17
C CYS A 65 -7.19 -1.86 -12.39
N ASP A 66 -7.85 -2.88 -12.94
CA ASP A 66 -7.93 -4.26 -12.37
C ASP A 66 -6.58 -5.01 -12.35
N SER A 67 -5.51 -4.40 -12.87
CA SER A 67 -4.14 -4.96 -12.91
C SER A 67 -3.13 -4.03 -12.21
N ALA A 68 -3.60 -3.10 -11.37
CA ALA A 68 -2.80 -2.03 -10.75
C ALA A 68 -2.02 -2.44 -9.49
N GLU A 69 -2.14 -3.70 -9.05
CA GLU A 69 -1.47 -4.17 -7.84
C GLU A 69 -0.01 -4.50 -8.14
N GLU A 70 0.89 -3.68 -7.60
CA GLU A 70 2.32 -3.84 -7.73
C GLU A 70 2.90 -4.46 -6.46
N VAL A 71 3.46 -5.66 -6.59
CA VAL A 71 4.06 -6.39 -5.47
C VAL A 71 5.43 -5.77 -5.14
N LEU A 72 5.54 -5.22 -3.93
CA LEU A 72 6.79 -4.71 -3.37
C LEU A 72 7.63 -5.81 -2.71
N GLY A 73 6.99 -6.90 -2.28
CA GLY A 73 7.63 -8.00 -1.56
C GLY A 73 7.88 -7.68 -0.09
N ASP A 74 8.84 -8.39 0.50
CA ASP A 74 9.42 -8.07 1.81
C ASP A 74 10.21 -6.75 1.72
N CYS A 75 9.51 -5.65 1.98
CA CYS A 75 10.06 -4.30 1.92
C CYS A 75 10.29 -3.75 3.34
N PRO A 76 11.51 -3.28 3.68
CA PRO A 76 11.75 -2.58 4.94
C PRO A 76 10.84 -1.36 5.10
N LEU A 77 10.33 -1.12 6.31
CA LEU A 77 9.38 -0.03 6.58
C LEU A 77 9.87 1.35 6.10
N GLY A 78 11.17 1.64 6.26
CA GLY A 78 11.78 2.91 5.84
C GLY A 78 11.85 3.11 4.32
N GLU A 79 11.70 2.05 3.53
CA GLU A 79 11.74 2.06 2.07
C GLU A 79 10.34 1.97 1.44
N LEU A 80 9.31 1.65 2.22
CA LEU A 80 7.94 1.43 1.73
C LEU A 80 7.43 2.57 0.85
N ARG A 81 7.64 3.82 1.28
CA ARG A 81 7.18 4.98 0.54
C ARG A 81 7.86 5.09 -0.83
N SER A 82 9.19 5.05 -0.88
CA SER A 82 9.92 5.20 -2.14
C SER A 82 9.61 4.03 -3.08
N ARG A 83 9.58 2.80 -2.56
CA ARG A 83 9.30 1.59 -3.33
C ARG A 83 7.89 1.57 -3.91
N ALA A 84 6.89 2.00 -3.13
CA ALA A 84 5.51 2.12 -3.62
C ALA A 84 5.39 3.11 -4.77
N LEU A 85 6.00 4.28 -4.63
CA LEU A 85 5.95 5.31 -5.66
C LEU A 85 6.70 4.88 -6.93
N GLU A 86 7.87 4.25 -6.79
CA GLU A 86 8.63 3.69 -7.91
C GLU A 86 7.82 2.63 -8.66
N ALA A 87 7.18 1.71 -7.94
CA ALA A 87 6.42 0.62 -8.55
C ALA A 87 5.20 1.13 -9.31
N VAL A 88 4.40 2.00 -8.68
CA VAL A 88 3.21 2.61 -9.32
C VAL A 88 3.61 3.48 -10.51
N ALA A 89 4.73 4.22 -10.43
CA ALA A 89 5.22 5.03 -11.55
C ALA A 89 5.69 4.15 -12.72
N ALA A 90 6.39 3.05 -12.45
CA ALA A 90 6.82 2.11 -13.48
C ALA A 90 5.63 1.53 -14.25
N HIS A 91 4.54 1.16 -13.54
CA HIS A 91 3.32 0.66 -14.15
C HIS A 91 2.63 1.70 -15.05
N ALA A 92 2.57 2.96 -14.62
CA ALA A 92 1.96 4.03 -15.41
C ALA A 92 2.67 4.30 -16.75
N HIS A 93 3.91 3.83 -16.90
CA HIS A 93 4.73 3.97 -18.11
C HIS A 93 4.92 2.67 -18.90
N ALA A 94 4.35 1.55 -18.44
CA ALA A 94 4.38 0.25 -19.12
C ALA A 94 3.25 0.13 -20.17
#